data_AF-A0A9D8R247-F1
#
_entry.id   AF-A0A9D8R247-F1
#
_cell.length_a   1.000
_cell.length_b   1.000
_cell.length_c   1.000
_cell.angle_alpha   90.00
_cell.angle_beta   90.00
_cell.angle_gamma   90.00
#
_symmetry.space_group_name_H-M   'P 1'
#
loop_
_entity.id
_entity.type
_entity.pdbx_description
1 polymer ?
#
loop_
_entity_poly.entity_id
_entity_poly.type
_entity_poly.pdbx_seq_one_letter_code
_entity_poly.pdbx_strand_id
1 'polypeptide(L)'
;MLVLYYSQTGGTATVAREIANRLGAPMEEIRAVNPYDGDFRATIDRCLEEREAGILPEIQPLEADISEYDVIFLGYPVWFGTYAPPVTSLLNQIDLSGKKVVPFCTFGSGGLDSSVRDLMAKQPEAEVLPGYGVRAARIETAAAREVERFLIAGGFIEGESATLQEFPEAHAVTEEESAIFDAAVDGYPMLSAKAVTATSRPHPDGTEYLFTAVDKPREPKSDLPPAGEIKVYILAEDGLPPVFTQVLR
;
A
#
# COMPACT_ATOMS: atom_id res chain seq x y z
N MET A 1 -2.69 16.23 -14.68
CA MET A 1 -2.53 15.22 -13.61
C MET A 1 -2.89 15.87 -12.28
N LEU A 2 -3.55 15.17 -11.37
CA LEU A 2 -3.86 15.64 -10.01
C LEU A 2 -3.46 14.55 -9.01
N VAL A 3 -2.84 14.94 -7.89
CA VAL A 3 -2.57 14.03 -6.77
C VAL A 3 -3.60 14.25 -5.68
N LEU A 4 -4.59 13.37 -5.58
CA LEU A 4 -5.57 13.33 -4.49
C LEU A 4 -5.10 12.36 -3.43
N TYR A 5 -5.14 12.73 -2.15
CA TYR A 5 -4.73 11.81 -1.09
C TYR A 5 -5.48 12.01 0.23
N TYR A 6 -5.67 10.92 0.97
CA TYR A 6 -6.01 10.99 2.39
C TYR A 6 -4.80 10.61 3.25
N SER A 7 -4.59 11.29 4.37
CA SER A 7 -3.49 10.99 5.29
C SER A 7 -3.83 11.37 6.73
N GLN A 8 -3.96 10.37 7.60
CA GLN A 8 -4.20 10.62 9.02
C GLN A 8 -2.95 11.16 9.75
N THR A 9 -1.82 10.44 9.63
CA THR A 9 -0.60 10.69 10.42
C THR A 9 0.55 11.27 9.62
N GLY A 10 0.31 11.64 8.35
CA GLY A 10 1.29 12.29 7.47
C GLY A 10 2.05 11.35 6.53
N GLY A 11 2.09 10.04 6.78
CA GLY A 11 2.86 9.10 5.96
C GLY A 11 2.45 9.11 4.47
N THR A 12 1.14 9.03 4.20
CA THR A 12 0.64 9.12 2.82
C THR A 12 0.86 10.52 2.23
N ALA A 13 0.79 11.58 3.04
CA ALA A 13 1.08 12.95 2.60
C ALA A 13 2.55 13.12 2.18
N THR A 14 3.49 12.42 2.83
CA THR A 14 4.90 12.41 2.42
C THR A 14 5.05 11.81 1.02
N VAL A 15 4.43 10.66 0.76
CA VAL A 15 4.48 10.00 -0.56
C VAL A 15 3.76 10.85 -1.63
N ALA A 16 2.59 11.39 -1.32
CA ALA A 16 1.82 12.25 -2.22
C ALA A 16 2.64 13.46 -2.68
N ARG A 17 3.36 14.09 -1.75
CA ARG A 17 4.22 15.25 -2.02
C ARG A 17 5.40 14.89 -2.90
N GLU A 18 6.02 13.73 -2.69
CA GLU A 18 7.10 13.24 -3.54
C GLU A 18 6.62 13.05 -4.99
N ILE A 19 5.46 12.41 -5.17
CA ILE A 19 4.84 12.22 -6.49
C ILE A 19 4.53 13.58 -7.12
N ALA A 20 3.85 14.47 -6.40
CA ALA A 20 3.45 15.78 -6.90
C ALA A 20 4.65 16.63 -7.32
N ASN A 21 5.71 16.66 -6.51
CA ASN A 21 6.93 17.39 -6.80
C ASN A 21 7.63 16.89 -8.08
N ARG A 22 7.72 15.57 -8.26
CA ARG A 22 8.36 14.97 -9.45
C ARG A 22 7.57 15.18 -10.72
N LEU A 23 6.24 15.20 -10.63
CA LEU A 23 5.35 15.42 -11.77
C LEU A 23 5.08 16.90 -12.07
N GLY A 24 5.43 17.81 -11.15
CA GLY A 24 4.97 19.20 -11.20
C GLY A 24 3.44 19.31 -11.17
N ALA A 25 2.77 18.36 -10.51
CA ALA A 25 1.31 18.25 -10.49
C ALA A 25 0.72 18.92 -9.23
N PRO A 26 -0.49 19.51 -9.32
CA PRO A 26 -1.22 19.93 -8.13
C PRO A 26 -1.52 18.74 -7.22
N MET A 27 -1.60 19.03 -5.92
CA MET A 27 -1.90 18.05 -4.89
C MET A 27 -2.99 18.59 -3.97
N GLU A 28 -3.98 17.76 -3.66
CA GLU A 28 -5.08 18.11 -2.77
C GLU A 28 -5.36 16.98 -1.76
N GLU A 29 -5.60 17.39 -0.51
CA GLU A 29 -5.89 16.48 0.60
C GLU A 29 -7.40 16.27 0.73
N ILE A 30 -7.82 15.02 0.74
CA ILE A 30 -9.16 14.59 1.13
C ILE A 30 -9.29 14.79 2.64
N ARG A 31 -10.18 15.70 3.08
CA ARG A 31 -10.36 16.00 4.51
C ARG A 31 -11.70 15.48 5.01
N ALA A 32 -11.69 14.69 6.08
CA ALA A 32 -12.93 14.39 6.80
C ALA A 32 -13.41 15.64 7.55
N VAL A 33 -14.72 15.91 7.55
CA VAL A 33 -15.33 17.02 8.32
C VAL A 33 -15.04 16.85 9.81
N ASN A 34 -15.14 15.61 10.29
CA ASN A 34 -14.70 15.19 11.62
C ASN A 34 -13.43 14.33 11.50
N PRO A 35 -12.23 14.92 11.64
CA PRO A 35 -10.96 14.23 11.47
C PRO A 35 -10.80 13.01 12.38
N TYR A 36 -9.99 12.03 11.95
CA TYR A 36 -9.55 10.92 12.80
C TYR A 36 -8.32 11.39 13.61
N ASP A 37 -8.55 12.17 14.67
CA ASP A 37 -7.52 12.80 15.50
C ASP A 37 -7.01 11.94 16.67
N GLY A 38 -7.68 10.81 16.92
CA GLY A 38 -7.30 9.84 17.94
C GLY A 38 -6.02 9.05 17.60
N ASP A 39 -5.55 8.30 18.60
CA ASP A 39 -4.47 7.33 18.41
C ASP A 39 -4.91 6.11 17.59
N PHE A 40 -3.99 5.16 17.42
CA PHE A 40 -4.26 3.92 16.67
C PHE A 40 -5.49 3.16 17.18
N ARG A 41 -5.68 3.10 18.51
CA ARG A 41 -6.79 2.34 19.10
C ARG A 41 -8.11 3.10 18.94
N ALA A 42 -8.12 4.41 19.21
CA ALA A 42 -9.29 5.24 18.97
C ALA A 42 -9.73 5.21 17.50
N THR A 43 -8.78 5.14 16.57
CA THR A 43 -9.05 5.01 15.13
C THR A 43 -9.72 3.67 14.81
N ILE A 44 -9.22 2.57 15.38
CA ILE A 44 -9.84 1.25 15.23
C ILE A 44 -11.26 1.27 15.78
N ASP A 45 -11.44 1.73 17.03
CA ASP A 45 -12.74 1.71 17.71
C ASP A 45 -13.78 2.51 16.89
N ARG A 46 -13.42 3.72 16.45
CA ARG A 46 -14.28 4.53 15.58
C ARG A 46 -14.60 3.85 14.25
N CYS A 47 -13.61 3.25 13.57
CA CYS A 47 -13.85 2.57 12.30
C CYS A 47 -14.79 1.37 12.46
N LEU A 48 -14.70 0.64 13.59
CA LEU A 48 -15.59 -0.48 13.88
C LEU A 48 -17.01 0.00 14.13
N GLU A 49 -17.20 1.05 14.93
CA GLU A 49 -18.51 1.66 15.20
C GLU A 49 -19.16 2.18 13.90
N GLU A 50 -18.41 2.92 13.07
CA GLU A 50 -18.89 3.43 11.78
C GLU A 50 -19.29 2.29 10.84
N ARG A 51 -18.49 1.21 10.78
CA ARG A 51 -18.77 0.04 9.97
C ARG A 51 -20.01 -0.72 10.44
N GLU A 52 -20.18 -0.93 11.75
CA GLU A 52 -21.36 -1.58 12.33
C GLU A 52 -22.64 -0.77 12.09
N ALA A 53 -22.53 0.56 12.14
CA ALA A 53 -23.63 1.46 11.84
C ALA A 53 -23.91 1.63 10.33
N GLY A 54 -23.02 1.15 9.45
CA GLY A 54 -23.12 1.34 8.00
C GLY A 54 -22.93 2.81 7.57
N ILE A 55 -22.16 3.58 8.34
CA ILE A 55 -21.93 5.01 8.13
C ILE A 55 -20.52 5.22 7.55
N LEU A 56 -20.39 6.22 6.68
CA LEU A 56 -19.11 6.71 6.18
C LEU A 56 -18.86 8.14 6.70
N PRO A 57 -17.60 8.53 6.94
CA PRO A 57 -17.30 9.89 7.39
C PRO A 57 -17.66 10.90 6.30
N GLU A 58 -18.29 12.00 6.69
CA GLU A 58 -18.47 13.14 5.79
C GLU A 58 -17.11 13.75 5.45
N ILE A 59 -16.93 14.16 4.19
CA ILE A 59 -15.71 14.81 3.70
C ILE A 59 -16.01 16.26 3.31
N GLN A 60 -15.00 17.12 3.46
CA GLN A 60 -15.05 18.46 2.92
C GLN A 60 -15.09 18.37 1.37
N PRO A 61 -15.77 19.32 0.70
CA PRO A 61 -15.74 19.40 -0.76
C PRO A 61 -14.30 19.55 -1.26
N LEU A 62 -14.01 18.97 -2.42
CA LEU A 62 -12.76 19.26 -3.12
C LEU A 62 -12.79 20.69 -3.68
N GLU A 63 -11.65 21.36 -3.61
CA GLU A 63 -11.38 22.63 -4.27
C GLU A 63 -11.08 22.42 -5.75
N ALA A 64 -10.40 21.33 -6.13
CA ALA A 64 -10.13 21.02 -7.53
C ALA A 64 -11.36 20.48 -8.25
N ASP A 65 -11.58 20.97 -9.47
CA ASP A 65 -12.50 20.35 -10.41
C ASP A 65 -11.82 19.12 -11.06
N ILE A 66 -12.22 17.92 -10.63
CA ILE A 66 -11.68 16.65 -11.13
C ILE A 66 -11.85 16.52 -12.65
N SER A 67 -12.86 17.17 -13.24
CA SER A 67 -13.13 17.08 -14.68
C SER A 67 -11.97 17.63 -15.53
N GLU A 68 -11.18 18.56 -15.01
CA GLU A 68 -10.03 19.18 -15.66
C GLU A 68 -8.80 18.26 -15.80
N TYR A 69 -8.84 17.07 -15.18
CA TYR A 69 -7.70 16.17 -15.11
C TYR A 69 -7.98 14.80 -15.76
N ASP A 70 -7.11 14.37 -16.67
CA ASP A 70 -7.18 13.05 -17.31
C ASP A 70 -6.61 11.91 -16.45
N VAL A 71 -5.66 12.26 -15.57
CA VAL A 71 -4.94 11.29 -14.72
C VAL A 71 -5.03 11.75 -13.27
N ILE A 72 -5.52 10.86 -12.42
CA ILE A 72 -5.65 11.05 -10.97
C ILE A 72 -4.72 10.06 -10.26
N PHE A 73 -3.73 10.57 -9.54
CA PHE A 73 -3.00 9.77 -8.55
C PHE A 73 -3.82 9.77 -7.27
N LEU A 74 -4.22 8.58 -6.79
CA LEU A 74 -5.10 8.45 -5.63
C LEU A 74 -4.37 7.77 -4.46
N GLY A 75 -4.06 8.55 -3.43
CA GLY A 75 -3.26 8.18 -2.27
C GLY A 75 -4.07 7.85 -1.02
N TYR A 76 -3.76 6.74 -0.34
CA TYR A 76 -4.43 6.41 0.91
C TYR A 76 -3.63 5.50 1.84
N PRO A 77 -3.82 5.57 3.16
CA PRO A 77 -3.43 4.48 4.04
C PRO A 77 -4.39 3.28 3.85
N VAL A 78 -3.85 2.06 3.97
CA VAL A 78 -4.64 0.82 3.95
C VAL A 78 -5.16 0.52 5.35
N TRP A 79 -6.47 0.58 5.53
CA TRP A 79 -7.19 0.25 6.76
C TRP A 79 -8.13 -0.92 6.53
N PHE A 80 -8.09 -1.91 7.42
CA PHE A 80 -8.91 -3.13 7.33
C PHE A 80 -8.87 -3.83 5.95
N GLY A 81 -7.71 -3.78 5.27
CA GLY A 81 -7.47 -4.46 4.00
C GLY A 81 -7.81 -3.65 2.75
N THR A 82 -8.29 -2.41 2.87
CA THR A 82 -8.59 -1.55 1.71
C THR A 82 -8.29 -0.07 1.99
N TYR A 83 -8.60 0.84 1.08
CA TYR A 83 -8.43 2.28 1.28
C TYR A 83 -9.27 2.79 2.47
N ALA A 84 -8.74 3.78 3.20
CA ALA A 84 -9.41 4.33 4.38
C ALA A 84 -10.81 4.93 4.06
N PRO A 85 -11.74 4.92 5.03
CA PRO A 85 -13.14 5.35 4.82
C PRO A 85 -13.33 6.73 4.18
N PRO A 86 -12.52 7.78 4.45
CA PRO A 86 -12.63 9.05 3.74
C PRO A 86 -12.47 8.94 2.22
N VAL A 87 -11.66 8.00 1.74
CA VAL A 87 -11.53 7.73 0.30
C VAL A 87 -12.77 7.02 -0.24
N THR A 88 -13.37 6.11 0.54
CA THR A 88 -14.67 5.53 0.18
C THR A 88 -15.76 6.60 0.05
N SER A 89 -15.79 7.56 0.98
CA SER A 89 -16.71 8.70 0.91
C SER A 89 -16.49 9.52 -0.35
N LEU A 90 -15.24 9.82 -0.70
CA LEU A 90 -14.91 10.54 -1.93
C LEU A 90 -15.38 9.78 -3.16
N LEU A 91 -15.04 8.50 -3.28
CA LEU A 91 -15.39 7.66 -4.43
C LEU A 91 -16.90 7.45 -4.60
N ASN A 92 -17.72 7.75 -3.58
CA ASN A 92 -19.19 7.81 -3.69
C ASN A 92 -19.71 9.12 -4.29
N GLN A 93 -18.91 10.18 -4.27
CA GLN A 93 -19.31 11.55 -4.63
C GLN A 93 -18.73 11.99 -5.99
N ILE A 94 -17.74 11.27 -6.52
CA ILE A 94 -17.03 11.63 -7.75
C ILE A 94 -17.22 10.57 -8.83
N ASP A 95 -17.14 11.02 -10.09
CA ASP A 95 -17.13 10.17 -11.27
C ASP A 95 -15.73 10.17 -11.90
N LEU A 96 -15.12 8.99 -12.00
CA LEU A 96 -13.81 8.81 -12.62
C LEU A 96 -13.90 8.16 -14.01
N SER A 97 -15.10 8.06 -14.60
CA SER A 97 -15.34 7.47 -15.92
C SER A 97 -14.43 8.10 -16.99
N GLY A 98 -13.73 7.24 -17.75
CA GLY A 98 -12.82 7.65 -18.81
C GLY A 98 -11.49 8.28 -18.34
N LYS A 99 -11.26 8.38 -17.03
CA LYS A 99 -10.00 8.88 -16.45
C LYS A 99 -9.06 7.73 -16.16
N LYS A 100 -7.76 8.02 -16.17
CA LYS A 100 -6.72 7.12 -15.67
C LYS A 100 -6.54 7.33 -14.17
N VAL A 101 -6.61 6.26 -13.40
CA VAL A 101 -6.42 6.30 -11.95
C VAL A 101 -5.18 5.51 -11.58
N VAL A 102 -4.23 6.18 -10.94
CA VAL A 102 -2.96 5.62 -10.50
C VAL A 102 -2.98 5.53 -8.97
N PRO A 103 -3.33 4.37 -8.40
CA PRO A 103 -3.44 4.24 -6.95
C PRO A 103 -2.05 4.21 -6.31
N PHE A 104 -1.90 4.84 -5.16
CA PHE A 104 -0.76 4.61 -4.29
C PHE A 104 -1.19 4.47 -2.84
N CYS A 105 -0.51 3.63 -2.08
CA CYS A 105 -0.89 3.39 -0.71
C CYS A 105 0.27 3.33 0.27
N THR A 106 -0.02 3.67 1.52
CA THR A 106 0.83 3.35 2.65
C THR A 106 0.18 2.27 3.49
N PHE A 107 0.95 1.34 4.03
CA PHE A 107 0.36 0.23 4.78
C PHE A 107 1.24 -0.26 5.93
N GLY A 108 0.59 -0.79 6.96
CA GLY A 108 1.24 -1.66 7.94
C GLY A 108 1.40 -3.09 7.40
N SER A 109 0.34 -3.61 6.77
CA SER A 109 0.32 -4.85 5.97
C SER A 109 -0.80 -4.82 4.93
N GLY A 110 -0.90 -5.89 4.13
CA GLY A 110 -1.96 -6.08 3.13
C GLY A 110 -1.59 -5.55 1.74
N GLY A 111 -0.72 -4.55 1.68
CA GLY A 111 -0.24 -4.00 0.41
C GLY A 111 -1.37 -3.34 -0.39
N LEU A 112 -1.15 -3.26 -1.70
CA LEU A 112 -2.00 -2.49 -2.64
C LEU A 112 -3.12 -3.33 -3.29
N ASP A 113 -2.94 -4.64 -3.41
CA ASP A 113 -3.72 -5.45 -4.35
C ASP A 113 -5.22 -5.51 -4.03
N SER A 114 -5.58 -5.60 -2.74
CA SER A 114 -7.00 -5.66 -2.35
C SER A 114 -7.69 -4.32 -2.57
N SER A 115 -7.06 -3.20 -2.18
CA SER A 115 -7.63 -1.86 -2.39
C SER A 115 -7.76 -1.51 -3.87
N VAL A 116 -6.86 -2.00 -4.72
CA VAL A 116 -6.93 -1.80 -6.17
C VAL A 116 -8.07 -2.59 -6.80
N ARG A 117 -8.34 -3.83 -6.34
CA ARG A 117 -9.53 -4.58 -6.76
C ARG A 117 -10.83 -3.87 -6.35
N ASP A 118 -10.89 -3.37 -5.11
CA ASP A 118 -12.06 -2.63 -4.62
C ASP A 118 -12.27 -1.33 -5.41
N LEU A 119 -11.18 -0.63 -5.76
CA LEU A 119 -11.21 0.59 -6.58
C LEU A 119 -11.77 0.30 -7.98
N MET A 120 -11.30 -0.75 -8.66
CA MET A 120 -11.82 -1.16 -9.96
C MET A 120 -13.30 -1.54 -9.89
N ALA A 121 -13.73 -2.23 -8.83
CA ALA A 121 -15.14 -2.56 -8.64
C ALA A 121 -15.99 -1.32 -8.38
N LYS A 122 -15.43 -0.32 -7.68
CA LYS A 122 -16.12 0.91 -7.31
C LYS A 122 -16.23 1.91 -8.47
N GLN A 123 -15.22 1.96 -9.33
CA GLN A 123 -15.09 2.88 -10.46
C GLN A 123 -14.79 2.07 -11.74
N PRO A 124 -15.76 1.27 -12.23
CA PRO A 124 -15.51 0.29 -13.30
C PRO A 124 -15.22 0.92 -14.67
N GLU A 125 -15.63 2.16 -14.89
CA GLU A 125 -15.41 2.91 -16.13
C GLU A 125 -14.09 3.72 -16.10
N ALA A 126 -13.34 3.66 -15.01
CA ALA A 126 -12.01 4.26 -14.90
C ALA A 126 -10.93 3.27 -15.36
N GLU A 127 -9.90 3.77 -16.04
CA GLU A 127 -8.72 2.98 -16.39
C GLU A 127 -7.77 2.96 -15.18
N VAL A 128 -7.85 1.91 -14.35
CA VAL A 128 -6.94 1.75 -13.21
C VAL A 128 -5.59 1.22 -13.70
N LEU A 129 -4.56 2.06 -13.58
CA LEU A 129 -3.19 1.74 -13.95
C LEU A 129 -2.43 1.05 -12.81
N PRO A 130 -1.26 0.42 -13.09
CA PRO A 130 -0.38 -0.09 -12.05
C PRO A 130 -0.06 0.99 -11.02
N GLY A 131 -0.18 0.64 -9.74
CA GLY A 131 0.02 1.55 -8.63
C GLY A 131 1.30 1.29 -7.83
N TYR A 132 1.47 2.06 -6.76
CA TYR A 132 2.64 1.99 -5.87
C TYR A 132 2.24 1.82 -4.40
N GLY A 133 2.82 0.83 -3.73
CA GLY A 133 2.59 0.61 -2.29
C GLY A 133 3.89 0.70 -1.52
N VAL A 134 3.89 1.40 -0.38
CA VAL A 134 5.03 1.45 0.53
C VAL A 134 4.63 1.12 1.97
N ARG A 135 5.41 0.24 2.60
CA ARG A 135 5.21 -0.07 4.02
C ARG A 135 5.55 1.16 4.87
N ALA A 136 4.75 1.45 5.89
CA ALA A 136 4.92 2.62 6.75
C ALA A 136 6.35 2.75 7.32
N ALA A 137 6.97 1.63 7.70
CA ALA A 137 8.34 1.59 8.22
C ALA A 137 9.43 1.98 7.21
N ARG A 138 9.11 2.05 5.92
CA ARG A 138 10.04 2.34 4.82
C ARG A 138 9.80 3.69 4.17
N ILE A 139 8.80 4.46 4.62
CA ILE A 139 8.47 5.75 4.00
C ILE A 139 9.67 6.70 4.05
N GLU A 140 10.25 6.89 5.23
CA GLU A 140 11.36 7.83 5.42
C GLU A 140 12.65 7.38 4.72
N THR A 141 12.89 6.07 4.61
CA THR A 141 14.15 5.53 4.09
C THR A 141 14.13 5.22 2.60
N ALA A 142 12.97 4.93 2.02
CA ALA A 142 12.86 4.38 0.66
C ALA A 142 11.90 5.14 -0.26
N ALA A 143 10.89 5.85 0.24
CA ALA A 143 9.81 6.36 -0.61
C ALA A 143 10.30 7.26 -1.75
N ALA A 144 11.29 8.13 -1.51
CA ALA A 144 11.79 9.04 -2.54
C ALA A 144 12.34 8.30 -3.79
N ARG A 145 13.21 7.30 -3.57
CA ARG A 145 13.82 6.52 -4.67
C ARG A 145 12.85 5.49 -5.27
N GLU A 146 11.93 4.97 -4.47
CA GLU A 146 10.92 4.03 -4.97
C GLU A 146 9.87 4.74 -5.83
N VAL A 147 9.41 5.93 -5.41
CA VAL A 147 8.51 6.77 -6.20
C VAL A 147 9.17 7.16 -7.53
N GLU A 148 10.45 7.52 -7.52
CA GLU A 148 11.19 7.80 -8.75
C GLU A 148 11.13 6.63 -9.74
N ARG A 149 11.54 5.43 -9.29
CA ARG A 149 11.52 4.24 -10.13
C ARG A 149 10.12 3.89 -10.60
N PHE A 150 9.12 4.04 -9.74
CA PHE A 150 7.71 3.84 -10.07
C PHE A 150 7.26 4.78 -11.20
N LEU A 151 7.55 6.07 -11.08
CA LEU A 151 7.15 7.06 -12.08
C LEU A 151 7.89 6.85 -13.42
N ILE A 152 9.17 6.47 -13.40
CA ILE A 152 9.92 6.11 -14.61
C ILE A 152 9.30 4.86 -15.25
N ALA A 153 9.06 3.80 -14.47
CA ALA A 153 8.50 2.54 -14.98
C ALA A 153 7.08 2.72 -15.55
N GLY A 154 6.29 3.63 -14.98
CA GLY A 154 4.97 4.02 -15.49
C GLY A 154 5.01 4.98 -16.68
N GLY A 155 6.19 5.46 -17.08
CA GLY A 155 6.35 6.43 -18.18
C GLY A 155 5.84 7.84 -17.84
N PHE A 156 5.71 8.18 -16.55
CA PHE A 156 5.27 9.50 -16.10
C PHE A 156 6.40 10.53 -16.07
N ILE A 157 7.65 10.07 -15.92
CA ILE A 157 8.86 10.88 -16.01
C ILE A 157 9.93 10.15 -16.82
N GLU A 158 10.89 10.89 -17.38
CA GLU A 158 12.04 10.30 -18.08
C GLU A 158 13.06 9.74 -17.07
N GLY A 159 13.68 8.61 -17.41
CA GLY A 159 14.76 8.02 -16.65
C GLY A 159 15.05 6.58 -17.05
N GLU A 160 16.09 5.99 -16.45
CA GLU A 160 16.40 4.58 -16.61
C GLU A 160 15.79 3.77 -15.46
N SER A 161 15.04 2.73 -15.81
CA SER A 161 14.50 1.77 -14.84
C SER A 161 15.24 0.44 -14.95
N ALA A 162 15.75 -0.04 -13.83
CA ALA A 162 16.32 -1.37 -13.76
C ALA A 162 15.22 -2.41 -13.92
N THR A 163 15.34 -3.29 -14.91
CA THR A 163 14.44 -4.45 -15.03
C THR A 163 14.81 -5.47 -13.98
N LEU A 164 13.87 -5.78 -13.07
CA LEU A 164 14.06 -6.86 -12.11
C LEU A 164 14.04 -8.20 -12.84
N GLN A 165 15.01 -9.05 -12.53
CA GLN A 165 15.10 -10.40 -13.07
C GLN A 165 13.93 -11.24 -12.54
N GLU A 166 13.52 -12.27 -13.27
CA GLU A 166 12.60 -13.26 -12.72
C GLU A 166 13.23 -13.98 -11.52
N PHE A 167 12.40 -14.38 -10.55
CA PHE A 167 12.89 -15.19 -9.45
C PHE A 167 13.33 -16.57 -9.98
N PRO A 168 14.51 -17.06 -9.57
CA PRO A 168 14.88 -18.45 -9.76
C PRO A 168 13.89 -19.42 -9.10
N GLU A 169 13.98 -20.70 -9.44
CA GLU A 169 13.20 -21.75 -8.80
C GLU A 169 13.42 -21.74 -7.28
N ALA A 170 12.33 -21.88 -6.52
CA ALA A 170 12.39 -21.83 -5.06
C ALA A 170 12.95 -23.12 -4.47
N HIS A 171 13.68 -22.97 -3.36
CA HIS A 171 14.25 -24.07 -2.58
C HIS A 171 13.70 -24.06 -1.15
N ALA A 172 13.94 -25.14 -0.40
CA ALA A 172 13.59 -25.21 1.01
C ALA A 172 14.40 -24.17 1.81
N VAL A 173 13.72 -23.41 2.68
CA VAL A 173 14.32 -22.32 3.45
C VAL A 173 15.56 -22.78 4.23
N THR A 174 16.65 -22.02 4.12
CA THR A 174 17.87 -22.18 4.91
C THR A 174 17.78 -21.50 6.28
N GLU A 175 18.72 -21.77 7.20
CA GLU A 175 18.74 -21.10 8.51
C GLU A 175 18.92 -19.58 8.40
N GLU A 176 19.76 -19.11 7.47
CA GLU A 176 19.98 -17.68 7.21
C GLU A 176 18.71 -17.00 6.66
N GLU A 177 18.05 -17.62 5.69
CA GLU A 177 16.79 -17.13 5.12
C GLU A 177 15.64 -17.14 6.14
N SER A 178 15.60 -18.15 7.02
CA SER A 178 14.64 -18.19 8.13
C SER A 178 14.85 -17.00 9.07
N ALA A 179 16.11 -16.66 9.39
CA ALA A 179 16.42 -15.51 10.24
C ALA A 179 16.04 -14.18 9.57
N ILE A 180 16.24 -14.05 8.25
CA ILE A 180 15.79 -12.88 7.47
C ILE A 180 14.27 -12.76 7.52
N PHE A 181 13.55 -13.86 7.29
CA PHE A 181 12.09 -13.89 7.36
C PHE A 181 11.60 -13.49 8.75
N ASP A 182 12.12 -14.13 9.80
CA ASP A 182 11.72 -13.87 11.18
C ASP A 182 11.99 -12.42 11.56
N ALA A 183 13.15 -11.86 11.20
CA ALA A 183 13.48 -10.45 11.44
C ALA A 183 12.55 -9.48 10.69
N ALA A 184 12.15 -9.82 9.46
CA ALA A 184 11.28 -8.95 8.65
C ALA A 184 9.83 -8.92 9.13
N VAL A 185 9.36 -10.01 9.75
CA VAL A 185 7.99 -10.11 10.29
C VAL A 185 7.94 -9.83 11.79
N ASP A 186 9.08 -9.72 12.46
CA ASP A 186 9.17 -9.42 13.89
C ASP A 186 8.47 -8.09 14.25
N GLY A 187 7.82 -8.07 15.40
CA GLY A 187 7.02 -6.94 15.85
C GLY A 187 5.74 -6.67 15.04
N TYR A 188 5.39 -7.52 14.06
CA TYR A 188 4.15 -7.38 13.30
C TYR A 188 3.09 -8.43 13.69
N PRO A 189 2.15 -8.10 14.61
CA PRO A 189 1.26 -9.09 15.22
C PRO A 189 0.28 -9.76 14.24
N MET A 190 0.04 -9.16 13.07
CA MET A 190 -0.93 -9.66 12.09
C MET A 190 -0.32 -10.59 11.03
N LEU A 191 1.02 -10.77 11.01
CA LEU A 191 1.71 -11.70 10.12
C LEU A 191 2.38 -12.80 10.96
N SER A 192 1.58 -13.78 11.37
CA SER A 192 2.06 -14.95 12.10
C SER A 192 2.18 -16.14 11.14
N ALA A 193 3.33 -16.28 10.51
CA ALA A 193 3.60 -17.35 9.53
C ALA A 193 4.97 -18.00 9.76
N LYS A 194 5.19 -19.16 9.15
CA LYS A 194 6.48 -19.84 9.09
C LYS A 194 6.87 -20.04 7.63
N ALA A 195 8.05 -19.56 7.24
CA ALA A 195 8.57 -19.75 5.89
C ALA A 195 8.83 -21.25 5.60
N VAL A 196 8.53 -21.66 4.36
CA VAL A 196 8.68 -23.05 3.88
C VAL A 196 9.64 -23.11 2.70
N THR A 197 9.44 -22.25 1.70
CA THR A 197 10.37 -22.09 0.58
C THR A 197 10.82 -20.64 0.45
N ALA A 198 11.99 -20.45 -0.13
CA ALA A 198 12.56 -19.16 -0.46
C ALA A 198 13.16 -19.19 -1.86
N THR A 199 13.20 -18.02 -2.49
CA THR A 199 14.01 -17.70 -3.65
C THR A 199 14.40 -16.23 -3.54
N SER A 200 15.46 -15.82 -4.22
CA SER A 200 15.92 -14.44 -4.16
C SER A 200 16.43 -13.96 -5.51
N ARG A 201 16.44 -12.63 -5.67
CA ARG A 201 17.00 -11.96 -6.84
C ARG A 201 17.71 -10.67 -6.44
N PRO A 202 18.66 -10.19 -7.27
CA PRO A 202 19.21 -8.86 -7.10
C PRO A 202 18.12 -7.78 -7.23
N HIS A 203 18.17 -6.78 -6.38
CA HIS A 203 17.31 -5.60 -6.41
C HIS A 203 18.18 -4.32 -6.37
N PRO A 204 17.77 -3.20 -6.99
CA PRO A 204 18.55 -1.96 -6.96
C PRO A 204 18.97 -1.47 -5.56
N ASP A 205 18.21 -1.84 -4.53
CA ASP A 205 18.44 -1.45 -3.14
C ASP A 205 19.03 -2.59 -2.27
N GLY A 206 19.36 -3.76 -2.84
CA GLY A 206 19.89 -4.89 -2.08
C GLY A 206 19.46 -6.24 -2.65
N THR A 207 18.93 -7.13 -1.81
CA THR A 207 18.42 -8.44 -2.23
C THR A 207 16.93 -8.54 -1.93
N GLU A 208 16.14 -8.85 -2.95
CA GLU A 208 14.72 -9.15 -2.77
C GLU A 208 14.53 -10.66 -2.65
N TYR A 209 13.85 -11.07 -1.60
CA TYR A 209 13.47 -12.45 -1.31
C TYR A 209 11.98 -12.62 -1.53
N LEU A 210 11.60 -13.75 -2.11
CA LEU A 210 10.23 -14.23 -2.16
C LEU A 210 10.15 -15.51 -1.34
N PHE A 211 9.36 -15.45 -0.28
CA PHE A 211 9.06 -16.58 0.57
C PHE A 211 7.65 -17.10 0.30
N THR A 212 7.50 -18.43 0.25
CA THR A 212 6.22 -19.06 0.53
C THR A 212 6.21 -19.44 2.02
N ALA A 213 5.18 -18.99 2.73
CA ALA A 213 5.02 -19.23 4.16
C ALA A 213 3.64 -19.79 4.46
N VAL A 214 3.51 -20.52 5.56
CA VAL A 214 2.22 -21.04 6.04
C VAL A 214 1.87 -20.31 7.32
N ASP A 215 0.64 -19.80 7.41
CA ASP A 215 0.13 -19.19 8.63
C ASP A 215 0.23 -20.18 9.81
N LYS A 216 0.70 -19.70 10.97
CA LYS A 216 0.70 -20.51 12.20
C LYS A 216 -0.75 -20.79 12.64
N PRO A 217 -1.02 -21.94 13.29
CA PRO A 217 -2.34 -22.26 13.82
C PRO A 217 -2.83 -21.12 14.73
N ARG A 218 -4.08 -20.68 14.54
CA ARG A 218 -4.64 -19.50 15.23
C ARG A 218 -5.66 -19.89 16.30
N GLU A 219 -5.83 -19.02 17.29
CA GLU A 219 -6.90 -19.17 18.27
C GLU A 219 -8.28 -19.02 17.60
N PRO A 220 -9.34 -19.68 18.11
CA PRO A 220 -10.64 -19.82 17.42
C PRO A 220 -11.44 -18.52 17.19
N LYS A 221 -10.99 -17.36 17.69
CA LYS A 221 -11.69 -16.06 17.67
C LYS A 221 -10.86 -14.93 17.04
N SER A 222 -10.08 -15.24 16.02
CA SER A 222 -9.32 -14.23 15.29
C SER A 222 -10.18 -13.63 14.15
N ASP A 223 -10.31 -12.30 14.10
CA ASP A 223 -10.96 -11.58 12.97
C ASP A 223 -10.13 -11.61 11.67
N LEU A 224 -9.10 -12.47 11.59
CA LEU A 224 -8.22 -12.62 10.44
C LEU A 224 -8.72 -13.71 9.48
N PRO A 225 -8.48 -13.57 8.16
CA PRO A 225 -8.87 -14.56 7.14
C PRO A 225 -8.29 -15.96 7.42
N PRO A 226 -8.90 -17.07 6.98
CA PRO A 226 -8.46 -18.44 7.33
C PRO A 226 -6.98 -18.73 7.05
N ALA A 227 -6.37 -19.60 7.86
CA ALA A 227 -4.96 -19.98 7.71
C ALA A 227 -4.71 -20.64 6.35
N GLY A 228 -3.69 -20.14 5.64
CA GLY A 228 -3.34 -20.61 4.30
C GLY A 228 -1.87 -20.45 3.97
N GLU A 229 -1.53 -20.85 2.75
CA GLU A 229 -0.25 -20.51 2.12
C GLU A 229 -0.28 -19.04 1.71
N ILE A 230 0.77 -18.31 2.05
CA ILE A 230 0.96 -16.90 1.70
C ILE A 230 2.30 -16.71 1.01
N LYS A 231 2.38 -15.70 0.14
CA LYS A 231 3.67 -15.24 -0.40
C LYS A 231 4.09 -13.95 0.27
N VAL A 232 5.34 -13.88 0.71
CA VAL A 232 5.90 -12.71 1.38
C VAL A 232 7.14 -12.25 0.64
N TYR A 233 7.08 -11.02 0.12
CA TYR A 233 8.23 -10.36 -0.49
C TYR A 233 8.96 -9.59 0.59
N ILE A 234 10.27 -9.80 0.73
CA ILE A 234 11.12 -9.14 1.70
C ILE A 234 12.29 -8.50 0.97
N LEU A 235 12.54 -7.23 1.27
CA LEU A 235 13.74 -6.57 0.81
C LEU A 235 14.74 -6.49 1.97
N ALA A 236 15.92 -7.08 1.76
CA ALA A 236 17.07 -6.93 2.62
C ALA A 236 18.01 -5.90 2.00
N GLU A 237 18.00 -4.68 2.55
CA GLU A 237 18.86 -3.58 2.13
C GLU A 237 20.13 -3.54 2.98
N ASP A 238 21.25 -3.16 2.38
CA ASP A 238 22.52 -3.08 3.10
C ASP A 238 22.45 -2.04 4.23
N GLY A 239 22.71 -2.50 5.46
CA GLY A 239 22.74 -1.64 6.65
C GLY A 239 21.37 -1.29 7.23
N LEU A 240 20.28 -1.85 6.70
CA LEU A 240 18.93 -1.71 7.27
C LEU A 240 18.37 -3.08 7.68
N PRO A 241 17.47 -3.15 8.67
CA PRO A 241 16.73 -4.37 8.94
C PRO A 241 15.96 -4.83 7.70
N PRO A 242 15.87 -6.15 7.43
CA PRO A 242 15.02 -6.65 6.36
C PRO A 242 13.56 -6.32 6.67
N VAL A 243 12.79 -5.96 5.65
CA VAL A 243 11.39 -5.58 5.82
C VAL A 243 10.57 -6.18 4.69
N PHE A 244 9.39 -6.70 5.02
CA PHE A 244 8.47 -7.14 3.99
C PHE A 244 7.92 -5.95 3.18
N THR A 245 7.86 -6.11 1.87
CA THR A 245 7.36 -5.12 0.91
C THR A 245 5.97 -5.48 0.40
N GLN A 246 5.61 -6.77 0.40
CA GLN A 246 4.29 -7.23 -0.04
C GLN A 246 3.95 -8.56 0.63
N VAL A 247 2.66 -8.74 0.95
CA VAL A 247 2.11 -10.01 1.44
C VAL A 247 0.91 -10.36 0.57
N LEU A 248 0.99 -11.50 -0.13
CA LEU A 248 -0.09 -12.04 -0.93
C LEU A 248 -0.74 -13.20 -0.17
N ARG A 249 -2.05 -13.12 0.01
CA ARG A 249 -2.89 -14.14 0.67
C ARG A 249 -3.85 -14.75 -0.32
#